data_AF-A0A093C0K5-F1
#
_entry.id   AF-A0A093C0K5-F1
#
_cell.length_a   1.000
_cell.length_b   1.000
_cell.length_c   1.000
_cell.angle_alpha   90.00
_cell.angle_beta   90.00
_cell.angle_gamma   90.00
#
_symmetry.space_group_name_H-M   'P 1'
#
loop_
_entity.id
_entity.type
_entity.pdbx_description
1 polymer ?
#
loop_
_entity_poly.entity_id
_entity_poly.type
_entity_poly.pdbx_seq_one_letter_code
_entity_poly.pdbx_strand_id
1 'polypeptide(L)'
;MELMVLLNALVTRLLFVLHSLIGVWRVAAVKKEPKYWLLALLNLLLCLETGLTLKFKQGRGYKWFSPAIFLYLICTVPSLWLLEIHHGTQYCGNEPGAVQVNVSNQDFSQSRNSSHGSEGIDHHIIQTAKVFVNQLSTICETVWTLALHQTFLLLLVIGRWLLPIGVEITRDQLSQLLLMFVGTAADILEFASETLDIEDVRKNYALINAILAVWTWSMLQFPLDLAVQHIGCKPTVSPRRIPSLLLCRYSAELWNIGVSLFIQDGPFFIVRSILMGHFRIFNQMLVFFTAKNILVVTLQLYRLAVITLDFRATILQKSKKEVSC
;
A
#
# COMPACT_ATOMS: atom_id res chain seq x y z
N MET A 1 -27.89 -8.88 6.72
CA MET A 1 -26.91 -8.49 5.68
C MET A 1 -26.25 -7.15 6.02
N GLU A 2 -27.02 -6.12 6.40
CA GLU A 2 -26.49 -4.79 6.74
C GLU A 2 -25.55 -4.76 7.95
N LEU A 3 -25.82 -5.57 9.00
CA LEU A 3 -24.93 -5.66 10.17
C LEU A 3 -23.53 -6.17 9.81
N MET A 4 -23.43 -7.16 8.92
CA MET A 4 -22.15 -7.73 8.49
C MET A 4 -21.34 -6.74 7.64
N VAL A 5 -22.02 -5.95 6.80
CA VAL A 5 -21.42 -4.85 6.02
C VAL A 5 -20.86 -3.78 6.95
N LEU A 6 -21.62 -3.39 7.97
CA LEU A 6 -21.20 -2.39 8.95
C LEU A 6 -20.07 -2.91 9.85
N LEU A 7 -20.13 -4.17 10.27
CA LEU A 7 -19.07 -4.83 11.05
C LEU A 7 -17.76 -4.87 10.26
N ASN A 8 -17.77 -5.34 9.01
CA ASN A 8 -16.58 -5.38 8.16
C ASN A 8 -16.01 -3.97 7.96
N ALA A 9 -16.87 -2.99 7.69
CA ALA A 9 -16.47 -1.60 7.52
C ALA A 9 -15.79 -1.02 8.78
N LEU A 10 -16.27 -1.36 9.97
CA LEU A 10 -15.67 -0.96 11.25
C LEU A 10 -14.36 -1.69 11.54
N VAL A 11 -14.33 -3.01 11.35
CA VAL A 11 -13.14 -3.85 11.60
C VAL A 11 -11.98 -3.38 10.72
N THR A 12 -12.21 -3.12 9.42
CA THR A 12 -11.16 -2.63 8.54
C THR A 12 -10.56 -1.30 9.02
N ARG A 13 -11.40 -0.36 9.44
CA ARG A 13 -10.95 0.95 9.93
C ARG A 13 -10.19 0.82 11.24
N LEU A 14 -10.65 -0.05 12.14
CA LEU A 14 -9.92 -0.36 13.37
C LEU A 14 -8.53 -0.95 13.05
N LEU A 15 -8.43 -1.89 12.11
CA LEU A 15 -7.15 -2.45 11.68
C LEU A 15 -6.21 -1.38 11.12
N PHE A 16 -6.72 -0.45 10.32
CA PHE A 16 -5.94 0.68 9.78
C PHE A 16 -5.43 1.62 10.88
N VAL A 17 -6.29 2.00 11.83
CA VAL A 17 -5.88 2.83 12.97
C VAL A 17 -4.83 2.11 13.81
N LEU A 18 -5.05 0.84 14.15
CA LEU A 18 -4.13 0.06 14.97
C LEU A 18 -2.75 -0.06 14.29
N HIS A 19 -2.70 -0.40 13.01
CA HIS A 19 -1.44 -0.50 12.27
C HIS A 19 -0.72 0.85 12.17
N SER A 20 -1.45 1.93 11.88
CA SER A 20 -0.88 3.28 11.86
C SER A 20 -0.29 3.67 13.23
N LEU A 21 -1.00 3.38 14.33
CA LEU A 21 -0.51 3.66 15.69
C LEU A 21 0.73 2.84 16.03
N ILE A 22 0.83 1.58 15.60
CA ILE A 22 2.04 0.76 15.77
C ILE A 22 3.22 1.41 15.03
N GLY A 23 2.99 1.91 13.80
CA GLY A 23 4.00 2.65 13.05
C GLY A 23 4.47 3.92 13.76
N VAL A 24 3.54 4.75 14.26
CA VAL A 24 3.87 5.99 15.00
C VAL A 24 4.62 5.67 16.30
N TRP A 25 4.17 4.67 17.06
CA TRP A 25 4.85 4.22 18.27
C TRP A 25 6.28 3.78 17.98
N ARG A 26 6.49 3.01 16.91
CA ARG A 26 7.84 2.57 16.51
C ARG A 26 8.73 3.74 16.14
N VAL A 27 8.23 4.71 15.37
CA VAL A 27 8.97 5.95 15.05
C VAL A 27 9.36 6.69 16.33
N ALA A 28 8.43 6.85 17.27
CA ALA A 28 8.70 7.55 18.53
C ALA A 28 9.72 6.81 19.40
N ALA A 29 9.65 5.48 19.46
CA ALA A 29 10.62 4.65 20.18
C ALA A 29 12.03 4.74 19.60
N VAL A 30 12.16 4.74 18.27
CA VAL A 30 13.45 4.79 17.57
C VAL A 30 14.05 6.20 17.61
N LYS A 31 13.26 7.23 17.29
CA LYS A 31 13.74 8.62 17.24
C LYS A 31 13.93 9.26 18.61
N LYS A 32 13.31 8.72 19.68
CA LYS A 32 13.37 9.21 21.06
C LYS A 32 12.94 10.67 21.25
N GLU A 33 12.25 11.26 20.28
CA GLU A 33 11.74 12.63 20.35
C GLU A 33 10.20 12.65 20.44
N PRO A 34 9.61 13.43 21.36
CA PRO A 34 8.16 13.42 21.58
C PRO A 34 7.37 14.00 20.41
N LYS A 35 7.99 14.83 19.55
CA LYS A 35 7.34 15.48 18.40
C LYS A 35 6.72 14.48 17.42
N TYR A 36 7.26 13.27 17.31
CA TYR A 36 6.78 12.26 16.37
C TYR A 36 5.41 11.68 16.74
N TRP A 37 4.98 11.81 18.01
CA TRP A 37 3.60 11.47 18.41
C TRP A 37 2.55 12.36 17.73
N LEU A 38 2.92 13.52 17.19
CA LEU A 38 2.01 14.36 16.41
C LEU A 38 1.44 13.62 15.18
N LEU A 39 2.17 12.64 14.64
CA LEU A 39 1.69 11.80 13.55
C LEU A 39 0.44 10.99 13.94
N ALA A 40 0.26 10.68 15.23
CA ALA A 40 -0.95 10.01 15.71
C ALA A 40 -2.20 10.87 15.49
N LEU A 41 -2.07 12.20 15.42
CA LEU A 41 -3.18 13.12 15.14
C LEU A 41 -3.80 12.86 13.76
N LEU A 42 -3.03 12.36 12.79
CA LEU A 42 -3.55 12.02 11.46
C LEU A 42 -4.63 10.93 11.53
N ASN A 43 -4.57 10.03 12.53
CA ASN A 43 -5.60 9.01 12.74
C ASN A 43 -6.97 9.62 13.08
N LEU A 44 -7.04 10.87 13.58
CA LEU A 44 -8.31 11.56 13.76
C LEU A 44 -9.07 11.76 12.44
N LEU A 45 -8.36 11.95 11.32
CA LEU A 45 -9.00 12.07 10.00
C LEU A 45 -9.68 10.75 9.62
N LEU A 46 -9.05 9.61 9.94
CA LEU A 46 -9.62 8.29 9.68
C LEU A 46 -10.85 8.04 10.57
N CYS A 47 -10.79 8.43 11.84
CA CYS A 47 -11.96 8.40 12.74
C CYS A 47 -13.09 9.31 12.25
N LEU A 48 -12.76 10.50 11.74
CA LEU A 48 -13.74 11.44 11.18
C LEU A 48 -14.38 10.89 9.90
N GLU A 49 -13.61 10.33 8.97
CA GLU A 49 -14.13 9.62 7.79
C GLU A 49 -15.06 8.48 8.20
N THR A 50 -14.70 7.72 9.24
CA THR A 50 -15.52 6.65 9.79
C THR A 50 -16.88 7.19 10.21
N GLY A 51 -16.90 8.27 11.01
CA GLY A 51 -18.14 8.91 11.47
C GLY A 51 -19.00 9.44 10.32
N LEU A 52 -18.38 10.09 9.32
CA LEU A 52 -19.07 10.60 8.14
C LEU A 52 -19.66 9.47 7.27
N THR A 53 -18.91 8.41 7.04
CA THR A 53 -19.35 7.29 6.20
C THR A 53 -20.47 6.48 6.87
N LEU A 54 -20.43 6.34 8.20
CA LEU A 54 -21.54 5.74 8.95
C LEU A 54 -22.80 6.62 8.90
N LYS A 55 -22.65 7.94 9.11
CA LYS A 55 -23.78 8.88 9.17
C LYS A 55 -24.45 9.11 7.81
N PHE A 56 -23.67 9.32 6.74
CA PHE A 56 -24.20 9.74 5.44
C PHE A 56 -24.35 8.62 4.42
N LYS A 57 -23.61 7.51 4.58
CA LYS A 57 -23.59 6.41 3.59
C LYS A 57 -24.00 5.06 4.18
N GLN A 58 -24.38 5.01 5.47
CA GLN A 58 -24.69 3.76 6.18
C GLN A 58 -23.58 2.70 5.99
N GLY A 59 -22.33 3.15 5.92
CA GLY A 59 -21.17 2.28 5.69
C GLY A 59 -20.86 1.98 4.21
N ARG A 60 -21.70 2.33 3.24
CA ARG A 60 -21.45 2.03 1.81
C ARG A 60 -20.25 2.82 1.25
N GLY A 61 -19.39 2.13 0.49
CA GLY A 61 -18.23 2.71 -0.17
C GLY A 61 -18.57 3.65 -1.34
N TYR A 62 -17.57 4.42 -1.77
CA TYR A 62 -17.63 5.26 -2.97
C TYR A 62 -17.29 4.43 -4.21
N LYS A 63 -17.75 4.86 -5.39
CA LYS A 63 -17.65 4.08 -6.64
C LYS A 63 -16.24 3.98 -7.23
N TRP A 64 -15.44 5.04 -7.12
CA TRP A 64 -14.19 5.21 -7.89
C TRP A 64 -12.95 5.43 -7.02
N PHE A 65 -13.17 5.70 -5.74
CA PHE A 65 -12.15 6.15 -4.82
C PHE A 65 -12.45 5.58 -3.44
N SER A 66 -11.46 5.10 -2.71
CA SER A 66 -11.63 4.64 -1.33
C SER A 66 -11.02 5.65 -0.34
N PRO A 67 -11.83 6.54 0.28
CA PRO A 67 -11.33 7.51 1.24
C PRO A 67 -10.63 6.86 2.44
N ALA A 68 -11.16 5.74 2.92
CA ALA A 68 -10.58 5.02 4.06
C ALA A 68 -9.16 4.53 3.76
N ILE A 69 -8.95 3.92 2.58
CA ILE A 69 -7.61 3.48 2.14
C ILE A 69 -6.70 4.69 1.93
N PHE A 70 -7.18 5.75 1.27
CA PHE A 70 -6.38 6.94 1.02
C PHE A 70 -5.93 7.63 2.31
N LEU A 71 -6.82 7.81 3.28
CA LEU A 71 -6.47 8.36 4.59
C LEU A 71 -5.52 7.45 5.36
N TYR A 72 -5.67 6.13 5.25
CA TYR A 72 -4.72 5.19 5.81
C TYR A 72 -3.31 5.35 5.21
N LEU A 73 -3.19 5.57 3.89
CA LEU A 73 -1.91 5.92 3.27
C LEU A 73 -1.32 7.18 3.90
N ILE A 74 -2.11 8.25 4.02
CA ILE A 74 -1.66 9.53 4.62
C ILE A 74 -1.18 9.34 6.07
N CYS A 75 -1.82 8.48 6.85
CA CYS A 75 -1.46 8.25 8.25
C CYS A 75 -0.19 7.38 8.39
N THR A 76 -0.02 6.37 7.54
CA THR A 76 1.03 5.35 7.73
C THR A 76 2.30 5.62 6.94
N VAL A 77 2.20 6.17 5.72
CA VAL A 77 3.35 6.44 4.84
C VAL A 77 4.40 7.34 5.52
N PRO A 78 4.07 8.47 6.18
CA PRO A 78 5.07 9.30 6.83
C PRO A 78 5.85 8.57 7.92
N SER A 79 5.20 7.65 8.64
CA SER A 79 5.85 6.84 9.67
C SER A 79 6.86 5.87 9.06
N LEU A 80 6.49 5.21 7.95
CA LEU A 80 7.39 4.30 7.23
C LEU A 80 8.59 5.02 6.62
N TRP A 81 8.38 6.22 6.06
CA TRP A 81 9.46 7.08 5.57
C TRP A 81 10.50 7.38 6.66
N LEU A 82 10.04 7.80 7.83
CA LEU A 82 10.91 8.18 8.93
C LEU A 82 11.73 6.99 9.47
N LEU A 83 11.15 5.79 9.44
CA LEU A 83 11.85 4.55 9.80
C LEU A 83 12.91 4.20 8.76
N GLU A 84 12.59 4.27 7.47
CA GLU A 84 13.52 3.91 6.40
C GLU A 84 14.68 4.91 6.27
N ILE A 85 14.41 6.19 6.47
CA ILE A 85 15.45 7.24 6.52
C ILE A 85 16.41 7.01 7.69
N HIS A 86 15.92 6.53 8.83
CA HIS A 86 16.77 6.27 10.00
C HIS A 86 17.60 4.99 9.87
N HIS A 87 17.15 4.06 9.03
CA HIS A 87 17.78 2.77 8.77
C HIS A 87 19.28 2.90 8.44
N GLY A 88 19.70 3.99 7.77
CA GLY A 88 21.10 4.20 7.38
C GLY A 88 22.12 4.34 8.53
N THR A 89 21.69 4.48 9.80
CA THR A 89 22.61 4.68 10.94
C THR A 89 22.81 3.48 11.86
N GLN A 90 22.05 2.39 11.72
CA GLN A 90 22.06 1.29 12.69
C GLN A 90 22.15 -0.06 12.00
N TYR A 91 23.36 -0.44 11.59
CA TYR A 91 23.68 -1.83 11.30
C TYR A 91 23.48 -2.63 12.59
N CYS A 92 22.58 -3.61 12.58
CA CYS A 92 22.54 -4.62 13.63
C CYS A 92 23.89 -5.34 13.60
N GLY A 93 24.76 -5.00 14.55
CA GLY A 93 26.05 -5.65 14.68
C GLY A 93 25.85 -7.14 14.87
N ASN A 94 26.29 -7.94 13.90
CA ASN A 94 26.55 -9.35 14.12
C ASN A 94 27.75 -9.45 15.07
N GLU A 95 27.50 -9.46 16.38
CA GLU A 95 28.29 -10.33 17.24
C GLU A 95 27.58 -11.70 17.26
N PRO A 96 28.18 -12.76 16.69
CA PRO A 96 27.81 -14.13 16.99
C PRO A 96 28.31 -14.46 18.41
N GLY A 97 27.70 -13.81 19.40
CA GLY A 97 27.93 -14.03 20.82
C GLY A 97 26.59 -14.36 21.45
N ALA A 98 26.39 -15.65 21.74
CA ALA A 98 25.21 -16.20 22.38
C ALA A 98 24.62 -15.29 23.48
N VAL A 99 23.51 -14.62 23.19
CA VAL A 99 22.55 -14.29 24.25
C VAL A 99 21.80 -15.58 24.53
N GLN A 100 22.42 -16.44 25.34
CA GLN A 100 21.64 -17.37 26.14
C GLN A 100 20.74 -16.52 27.02
N VAL A 101 19.47 -16.41 26.62
CA VAL A 101 18.42 -16.13 27.59
C VAL A 101 18.43 -17.32 28.53
N ASN A 102 19.19 -17.20 29.62
CA ASN A 102 18.94 -18.01 30.80
C ASN A 102 17.54 -17.63 31.28
N VAL A 103 16.53 -18.30 30.72
CA VAL A 103 15.29 -18.56 31.44
C VAL A 103 15.69 -19.54 32.54
N SER A 104 16.36 -19.04 33.57
CA SER A 104 16.24 -19.65 34.88
C SER A 104 14.76 -19.54 35.21
N ASN A 105 14.06 -20.66 35.09
CA ASN A 105 12.73 -20.88 35.63
C ASN A 105 12.72 -20.28 37.05
N GLN A 106 12.20 -19.07 37.19
CA GLN A 106 11.82 -18.60 38.51
C GLN A 106 10.52 -19.32 38.82
N ASP A 107 10.70 -20.35 39.64
CA ASP A 107 9.64 -21.14 40.24
C ASP A 107 8.48 -20.25 40.66
N PHE A 108 7.31 -20.60 40.12
CA PHE A 108 6.01 -20.20 40.63
C PHE A 108 5.85 -20.81 42.03
N SER A 109 6.50 -20.23 43.03
CA SER A 109 6.22 -20.51 44.44
C SER A 109 5.12 -19.56 44.89
N GLN A 110 3.92 -20.11 44.84
CA GLN A 110 2.70 -19.56 45.40
C GLN A 110 2.88 -19.35 46.92
N SER A 111 3.22 -18.13 47.35
CA SER A 111 3.04 -17.72 48.75
C SER A 111 1.76 -16.92 48.89
N ARG A 112 0.74 -17.63 49.36
CA ARG A 112 -0.54 -17.13 49.84
C ARG A 112 -0.30 -16.15 51.00
N ASN A 113 -0.76 -14.90 50.87
CA ASN A 113 -1.39 -14.18 51.97
C ASN A 113 -2.25 -13.03 51.47
N SER A 114 -3.45 -13.00 52.03
CA SER A 114 -4.64 -12.22 51.69
C SER A 114 -4.60 -10.79 52.23
N SER A 115 -5.01 -9.81 51.41
CA SER A 115 -6.03 -8.82 51.79
C SER A 115 -6.32 -7.82 50.66
N HIS A 116 -7.59 -7.73 50.28
CA HIS A 116 -8.32 -6.59 49.70
C HIS A 116 -7.76 -5.82 48.49
N GLY A 117 -8.55 -5.83 47.41
CA GLY A 117 -8.58 -4.77 46.41
C GLY A 117 -8.58 -5.33 45.00
N SER A 118 -9.53 -4.91 44.19
CA SER A 118 -9.75 -5.34 42.80
C SER A 118 -8.68 -4.80 41.83
N GLU A 119 -7.39 -4.87 42.19
CA GLU A 119 -6.25 -4.30 41.45
C GLU A 119 -5.27 -5.37 40.89
N GLY A 120 -5.48 -6.65 41.22
CA GLY A 120 -4.55 -7.73 40.85
C GLY A 120 -4.61 -8.20 39.39
N ILE A 121 -5.76 -8.02 38.72
CA ILE A 121 -5.93 -8.43 37.31
C ILE A 121 -5.23 -7.43 36.38
N ASP A 122 -5.35 -6.13 36.68
CA ASP A 122 -4.75 -5.06 35.88
C ASP A 122 -3.22 -5.11 35.95
N HIS A 123 -2.64 -5.37 37.13
CA HIS A 123 -1.19 -5.46 37.29
C HIS A 123 -0.59 -6.64 36.52
N HIS A 124 -1.27 -7.79 36.47
CA HIS A 124 -0.81 -8.96 35.71
C HIS A 124 -0.87 -8.70 34.19
N ILE A 125 -1.96 -8.11 33.68
CA ILE A 125 -2.09 -7.75 32.26
C ILE A 125 -1.06 -6.71 31.85
N ILE A 126 -0.82 -5.68 32.68
CA ILE A 126 0.19 -4.65 32.44
C ILE A 126 1.59 -5.26 32.41
N GLN A 127 1.88 -6.23 33.30
CA GLN A 127 3.18 -6.89 33.33
C GLN A 127 3.39 -7.80 32.11
N THR A 128 2.37 -8.57 31.69
CA THR A 128 2.43 -9.35 30.45
C THR A 128 2.60 -8.46 29.22
N ALA A 129 1.88 -7.33 29.17
CA ALA A 129 2.02 -6.35 28.09
C ALA A 129 3.43 -5.75 28.06
N LYS A 130 4.02 -5.42 29.21
CA LYS A 130 5.41 -4.95 29.31
C LYS A 130 6.40 -5.99 28.81
N VAL A 131 6.25 -7.25 29.18
CA VAL A 131 7.13 -8.34 28.71
C VAL A 131 7.02 -8.52 27.20
N PHE A 132 5.81 -8.55 26.65
CA PHE A 132 5.58 -8.64 25.21
C PHE A 132 6.19 -7.45 24.46
N VAL A 133 5.95 -6.23 24.94
CA VAL A 133 6.53 -5.00 24.35
C VAL A 133 8.05 -5.03 24.42
N ASN A 134 8.63 -5.52 25.51
CA ASN A 134 10.08 -5.62 25.66
C ASN A 134 10.67 -6.64 24.64
N GLN A 135 10.03 -7.80 24.48
CA GLN A 135 10.40 -8.79 23.45
C GLN A 135 10.25 -8.25 22.02
N LEU A 136 9.20 -7.48 21.74
CA LEU A 136 9.07 -6.81 20.44
C LEU A 136 10.19 -5.79 20.24
N SER A 137 10.50 -4.99 21.26
CA SER A 137 11.52 -3.94 21.18
C SER A 137 12.93 -4.48 20.91
N THR A 138 13.21 -5.74 21.27
CA THR A 138 14.51 -6.40 21.08
C THR A 138 14.77 -6.92 19.66
N ILE A 139 13.76 -7.00 18.79
CA ILE A 139 13.96 -7.44 17.41
C ILE A 139 14.70 -6.34 16.62
N CYS A 140 15.62 -6.74 15.74
CA CYS A 140 16.42 -5.83 14.91
C CYS A 140 15.54 -4.84 14.13
N GLU A 141 15.99 -3.58 14.03
CA GLU A 141 15.19 -2.49 13.45
C GLU A 141 14.87 -2.72 11.98
N THR A 142 15.78 -3.36 11.25
CA THR A 142 15.63 -3.69 9.82
C THR A 142 14.47 -4.66 9.58
N VAL A 143 14.36 -5.68 10.45
CA VAL A 143 13.29 -6.69 10.41
C VAL A 143 11.94 -6.06 10.74
N TRP A 144 11.90 -5.14 11.72
CA TRP A 144 10.69 -4.40 12.05
C TRP A 144 10.18 -3.53 10.90
N THR A 145 11.08 -2.75 10.30
CA THR A 145 10.72 -1.86 9.20
C THR A 145 10.21 -2.66 8.01
N LEU A 146 10.85 -3.79 7.68
CA LEU A 146 10.37 -4.70 6.64
C LEU A 146 9.00 -5.31 6.98
N ALA A 147 8.82 -5.80 8.22
CA ALA A 147 7.54 -6.35 8.67
C ALA A 147 6.41 -5.30 8.61
N LEU A 148 6.70 -4.04 8.95
CA LEU A 148 5.74 -2.94 8.82
C LEU A 148 5.39 -2.66 7.35
N HIS A 149 6.35 -2.69 6.42
CA HIS A 149 6.08 -2.57 4.98
C HIS A 149 5.22 -3.73 4.44
N GLN A 150 5.53 -4.97 4.83
CA GLN A 150 4.79 -6.16 4.41
C GLN A 150 3.36 -6.16 4.94
N THR A 151 3.19 -5.91 6.24
CA THR A 151 1.85 -5.86 6.87
C THR A 151 1.03 -4.68 6.36
N PHE A 152 1.66 -3.54 6.07
CA PHE A 152 1.01 -2.39 5.44
C PHE A 152 0.38 -2.76 4.10
N LEU A 153 1.16 -3.37 3.21
CA LEU A 153 0.70 -3.82 1.89
C LEU A 153 -0.40 -4.88 1.99
N LEU A 154 -0.24 -5.86 2.89
CA LEU A 154 -1.25 -6.88 3.15
C LEU A 154 -2.58 -6.26 3.62
N LEU A 155 -2.52 -5.27 4.53
CA LEU A 155 -3.71 -4.58 5.01
C LEU A 155 -4.40 -3.76 3.91
N LEU A 156 -3.66 -3.22 2.93
CA LEU A 156 -4.29 -2.56 1.78
C LEU A 156 -5.14 -3.55 0.96
N VAL A 157 -4.63 -4.77 0.71
CA VAL A 157 -5.34 -5.83 0.00
C VAL A 157 -6.55 -6.33 0.82
N ILE A 158 -6.34 -6.67 2.10
CA ILE A 158 -7.41 -7.15 2.99
C ILE A 158 -8.47 -6.07 3.20
N GLY A 159 -8.04 -4.82 3.38
CA GLY A 159 -8.95 -3.70 3.56
C GLY A 159 -9.83 -3.49 2.34
N ARG A 160 -9.28 -3.69 1.13
CA ARG A 160 -10.07 -3.70 -0.11
C ARG A 160 -11.09 -4.83 -0.16
N TRP A 161 -10.74 -6.01 0.33
CA TRP A 161 -11.64 -7.17 0.36
C TRP A 161 -12.81 -6.98 1.34
N LEU A 162 -12.52 -6.41 2.51
CA LEU A 162 -13.50 -6.25 3.60
C LEU A 162 -14.38 -5.00 3.44
N LEU A 163 -13.86 -3.93 2.84
CA LEU A 163 -14.64 -2.70 2.66
C LEU A 163 -15.87 -2.95 1.78
N PRO A 164 -17.03 -2.44 2.20
CA PRO A 164 -18.28 -2.69 1.49
C PRO A 164 -18.27 -2.02 0.12
N ILE A 165 -18.47 -2.86 -0.88
CA ILE A 165 -18.32 -2.56 -2.29
C ILE A 165 -19.46 -1.63 -2.75
N GLY A 166 -19.16 -0.69 -3.65
CA GLY A 166 -20.20 0.06 -4.35
C GLY A 166 -21.15 -0.88 -5.10
N VAL A 167 -22.42 -0.47 -5.25
CA VAL A 167 -23.58 -1.27 -5.71
C VAL A 167 -23.42 -1.96 -7.09
N GLU A 168 -22.33 -1.75 -7.83
CA GLU A 168 -22.17 -2.15 -9.24
C GLU A 168 -21.07 -3.20 -9.53
N ILE A 169 -20.29 -3.67 -8.54
CA ILE A 169 -19.20 -4.64 -8.80
C ILE A 169 -19.65 -6.07 -8.46
N THR A 170 -19.43 -7.01 -9.39
CA THR A 170 -19.73 -8.43 -9.17
C THR A 170 -18.67 -9.12 -8.31
N ARG A 171 -19.00 -10.27 -7.69
CA ARG A 171 -18.06 -11.04 -6.85
C ARG A 171 -16.85 -11.55 -7.64
N ASP A 172 -17.04 -11.87 -8.91
CA ASP A 172 -15.96 -12.32 -9.79
C ASP A 172 -15.00 -11.18 -10.13
N GLN A 173 -15.53 -9.99 -10.40
CA GLN A 173 -14.71 -8.79 -10.64
C GLN A 173 -13.91 -8.40 -9.39
N LEU A 174 -14.51 -8.52 -8.20
CA LEU A 174 -13.80 -8.30 -6.94
C LEU A 174 -12.63 -9.28 -6.77
N SER A 175 -12.86 -10.57 -7.03
CA SER A 175 -11.82 -11.60 -6.93
C SER A 175 -10.64 -11.31 -7.87
N GLN A 176 -10.92 -10.97 -9.12
CA GLN A 176 -9.90 -10.59 -10.10
C GLN A 176 -9.14 -9.33 -9.69
N LEU A 177 -9.85 -8.32 -9.17
CA LEU A 177 -9.23 -7.09 -8.67
C LEU A 177 -8.30 -7.34 -7.48
N LEU A 178 -8.72 -8.20 -6.53
CA LEU A 178 -7.89 -8.55 -5.38
C LEU A 178 -6.63 -9.30 -5.80
N LEU A 179 -6.73 -10.23 -6.76
CA LEU A 179 -5.59 -10.92 -7.35
C LEU A 179 -4.60 -9.94 -7.99
N MET A 180 -5.10 -8.94 -8.73
CA MET A 180 -4.26 -7.89 -9.30
C MET A 180 -3.56 -7.08 -8.20
N PHE A 181 -4.26 -6.71 -7.14
CA PHE A 181 -3.67 -5.97 -6.02
C PHE A 181 -2.64 -6.77 -5.23
N VAL A 182 -2.77 -8.09 -5.13
CA VAL A 182 -1.71 -8.95 -4.56
C VAL A 182 -0.45 -8.88 -5.43
N GLY A 183 -0.59 -8.97 -6.76
CA GLY A 183 0.53 -8.82 -7.69
C GLY A 183 1.20 -7.44 -7.58
N THR A 184 0.40 -6.37 -7.61
CA THR A 184 0.88 -5.00 -7.41
C THR A 184 1.59 -4.81 -6.07
N ALA A 185 1.03 -5.34 -4.97
CA ALA A 185 1.66 -5.28 -3.66
C ALA A 185 3.03 -5.99 -3.67
N ALA A 186 3.12 -7.16 -4.29
CA ALA A 186 4.38 -7.89 -4.42
C ALA A 186 5.41 -7.10 -5.23
N ASP A 187 5.04 -6.52 -6.37
CA ASP A 187 5.94 -5.70 -7.20
C ASP A 187 6.42 -4.44 -6.47
N ILE A 188 5.55 -3.78 -5.70
CA ILE A 188 5.93 -2.60 -4.90
C ILE A 188 6.86 -3.00 -3.75
N LEU A 189 6.58 -4.12 -3.07
CA LEU A 189 7.45 -4.64 -2.02
C LEU A 189 8.83 -5.00 -2.57
N GLU A 190 8.86 -5.73 -3.68
CA GLU A 190 10.07 -6.13 -4.42
C GLU A 190 10.89 -4.89 -4.82
N PHE A 191 10.24 -3.84 -5.35
CA PHE A 191 10.92 -2.59 -5.65
C PHE A 191 11.52 -1.94 -4.40
N ALA A 192 10.76 -1.82 -3.31
CA ALA A 192 11.25 -1.19 -2.10
C ALA A 192 12.39 -1.99 -1.47
N SER A 193 12.20 -3.30 -1.23
CA SER A 193 13.18 -4.14 -0.54
C SER A 193 14.48 -4.23 -1.32
N GLU A 194 14.44 -4.54 -2.61
CA GLU A 194 15.64 -4.79 -3.40
C GLU A 194 16.42 -3.51 -3.71
N THR A 195 15.72 -2.38 -3.85
CA THR A 195 16.37 -1.12 -4.24
C THR A 195 16.90 -0.37 -3.02
N LEU A 196 16.20 -0.43 -1.88
CA LEU A 196 16.65 0.20 -0.63
C LEU A 196 17.73 -0.61 0.07
N ASP A 197 17.81 -1.93 -0.14
CA ASP A 197 18.83 -2.77 0.48
C ASP A 197 20.25 -2.57 -0.09
N ILE A 198 20.36 -1.93 -1.27
CA ILE A 198 21.65 -1.61 -1.88
C ILE A 198 22.44 -0.62 -1.02
N GLU A 199 23.62 -1.01 -0.56
CA GLU A 199 24.48 -0.19 0.32
C GLU A 199 24.81 1.19 -0.27
N ASP A 200 25.10 1.26 -1.56
CA ASP A 200 25.44 2.53 -2.23
C ASP A 200 24.24 3.49 -2.35
N VAL A 201 23.03 2.94 -2.39
CA VAL A 201 21.79 3.72 -2.32
C VAL A 201 21.62 4.27 -0.90
N ARG A 202 21.88 3.46 0.13
CA ARG A 202 21.75 3.86 1.54
C ARG A 202 22.68 5.01 1.94
N LYS A 203 23.83 5.16 1.28
CA LYS A 203 24.76 6.29 1.51
C LYS A 203 24.22 7.63 1.01
N ASN A 204 23.25 7.63 0.10
CA ASN A 204 22.76 8.85 -0.54
C ASN A 204 21.31 9.13 -0.16
N TYR A 205 21.12 10.11 0.73
CA TYR A 205 19.80 10.53 1.20
C TYR A 205 18.86 10.96 0.07
N ALA A 206 19.39 11.55 -1.00
CA ALA A 206 18.59 11.95 -2.16
C ALA A 206 17.99 10.73 -2.90
N LEU A 207 18.76 9.62 -3.00
CA LEU A 207 18.28 8.39 -3.63
C LEU A 207 17.23 7.69 -2.77
N ILE A 208 17.43 7.61 -1.46
CA ILE A 208 16.44 7.05 -0.53
C ILE A 208 15.12 7.80 -0.65
N ASN A 209 15.14 9.14 -0.61
CA ASN A 209 13.93 9.94 -0.76
C ASN A 209 13.29 9.78 -2.15
N ALA A 210 14.08 9.67 -3.22
CA ALA A 210 13.54 9.45 -4.56
C ALA A 210 12.84 8.09 -4.67
N ILE A 211 13.44 7.03 -4.12
CA ILE A 211 12.85 5.68 -4.09
C ILE A 211 11.58 5.68 -3.25
N LEU A 212 11.60 6.28 -2.05
CA LEU A 212 10.43 6.39 -1.18
C LEU A 212 9.32 7.25 -1.79
N ALA A 213 9.66 8.29 -2.57
CA ALA A 213 8.69 9.08 -3.32
C ALA A 213 8.00 8.25 -4.40
N VAL A 214 8.77 7.48 -5.17
CA VAL A 214 8.22 6.57 -6.19
C VAL A 214 7.40 5.45 -5.56
N TRP A 215 7.84 4.91 -4.42
CA TRP A 215 7.09 3.95 -3.62
C TRP A 215 5.78 4.53 -3.09
N THR A 216 5.77 5.77 -2.60
CA THR A 216 4.55 6.43 -2.12
C THR A 216 3.58 6.69 -3.26
N TRP A 217 4.12 7.11 -4.41
CA TRP A 217 3.34 7.33 -5.63
C TRP A 217 2.65 6.05 -6.09
N SER A 218 3.36 4.92 -6.08
CA SER A 218 2.82 3.62 -6.49
C SER A 218 1.71 3.10 -5.55
N MET A 219 1.65 3.56 -4.30
CA MET A 219 0.57 3.22 -3.37
C MET A 219 -0.78 3.85 -3.73
N LEU A 220 -0.80 4.91 -4.55
CA LEU A 220 -2.05 5.57 -4.96
C LEU A 220 -2.95 4.66 -5.82
N GLN A 221 -2.45 3.52 -6.28
CA GLN A 221 -3.23 2.51 -6.99
C GLN A 221 -4.32 1.87 -6.13
N PHE A 222 -4.04 1.61 -4.84
CA PHE A 222 -4.98 0.95 -3.93
C PHE A 222 -6.26 1.77 -3.65
N PRO A 223 -6.20 3.09 -3.42
CA PRO A 223 -7.41 3.89 -3.27
C PRO A 223 -8.14 4.19 -4.59
N LEU A 224 -7.48 4.10 -5.75
CA LEU A 224 -8.06 4.39 -7.06
C LEU A 224 -8.73 3.14 -7.65
N ASP A 225 -10.06 3.08 -7.57
CA ASP A 225 -10.87 1.94 -7.97
C ASP A 225 -11.48 2.12 -9.36
N LEU A 226 -10.62 2.27 -10.37
CA LEU A 226 -11.05 2.64 -11.72
C LEU A 226 -10.94 1.48 -12.72
N ALA A 227 -10.45 0.32 -12.28
CA ALA A 227 -10.09 -0.78 -13.17
C ALA A 227 -11.27 -1.56 -13.76
N VAL A 228 -12.48 -1.40 -13.22
CA VAL A 228 -13.61 -2.31 -13.48
C VAL A 228 -14.80 -1.63 -14.17
N GLN A 229 -14.88 -0.29 -14.18
CA GLN A 229 -16.08 0.38 -14.66
C GLN A 229 -15.93 0.80 -16.13
N HIS A 230 -16.62 0.07 -17.00
CA HIS A 230 -17.03 0.59 -18.30
C HIS A 230 -17.87 1.84 -18.05
N ILE A 231 -17.32 3.02 -18.33
CA ILE A 231 -18.12 4.25 -18.31
C ILE A 231 -19.22 4.05 -19.36
N GLY A 232 -20.45 3.84 -18.89
CA GLY A 232 -21.60 3.59 -19.75
C GLY A 232 -21.81 4.78 -20.69
N CYS A 233 -21.39 4.61 -21.94
CA CYS A 233 -21.51 5.67 -22.92
C CYS A 233 -22.93 5.64 -23.50
N LYS A 234 -23.74 6.68 -23.25
CA LYS A 234 -24.90 6.95 -24.10
C LYS A 234 -24.38 7.55 -25.42
N PRO A 235 -24.64 6.96 -26.59
CA PRO A 235 -24.17 7.48 -27.85
C PRO A 235 -24.98 8.73 -28.25
N THR A 236 -24.64 9.89 -27.71
CA THR A 236 -25.09 11.17 -28.30
C THR A 236 -24.13 11.53 -29.43
N VAL A 237 -24.59 11.28 -30.64
CA VAL A 237 -23.91 11.55 -31.91
C VAL A 237 -23.53 13.04 -31.96
N SER A 238 -22.26 13.36 -31.71
CA SER A 238 -21.66 14.61 -32.19
C SER A 238 -20.29 14.32 -32.80
N PRO A 239 -20.03 14.75 -34.06
CA PRO A 239 -18.85 14.36 -34.82
C PRO A 239 -17.56 15.13 -34.41
N ARG A 240 -17.55 15.87 -33.30
CA ARG A 240 -16.50 16.86 -33.00
C ARG A 240 -15.43 16.46 -31.98
N ARG A 241 -15.44 15.25 -31.41
CA ARG A 241 -14.34 14.79 -30.52
C ARG A 241 -14.02 13.30 -30.67
N ILE A 242 -13.24 12.96 -31.70
CA ILE A 242 -12.62 11.64 -31.89
C ILE A 242 -11.89 11.13 -30.61
N PRO A 243 -11.09 11.95 -29.87
CA PRO A 243 -10.48 11.48 -28.64
C PRO A 243 -11.49 11.15 -27.53
N SER A 244 -12.63 11.84 -27.49
CA SER A 244 -13.67 11.56 -26.49
C SER A 244 -14.40 10.24 -26.77
N LEU A 245 -14.50 9.82 -28.03
CA LEU A 245 -15.10 8.56 -28.42
C LEU A 245 -14.19 7.37 -28.08
N LEU A 246 -12.88 7.52 -28.29
CA LEU A 246 -11.84 6.56 -27.86
C LEU A 246 -11.90 6.38 -26.33
N LEU A 247 -11.83 7.50 -25.59
CA LEU A 247 -11.91 7.52 -24.13
C LEU A 247 -13.22 6.93 -23.64
N CYS A 248 -14.36 7.18 -24.28
CA CYS A 248 -15.61 6.60 -23.81
C CYS A 248 -15.66 5.08 -24.00
N ARG A 249 -15.19 4.58 -25.15
CA ARG A 249 -15.29 3.17 -25.52
C ARG A 249 -14.25 2.28 -24.83
N TYR A 250 -13.02 2.78 -24.68
CA TYR A 250 -11.89 2.05 -24.09
C TYR A 250 -11.41 2.66 -22.77
N SER A 251 -12.26 3.45 -22.08
CA SER A 251 -11.93 4.17 -20.82
C SER A 251 -11.24 3.27 -19.80
N ALA A 252 -11.85 2.14 -19.46
CA ALA A 252 -11.34 1.23 -18.44
C ALA A 252 -9.96 0.65 -18.82
N GLU A 253 -9.78 0.23 -20.08
CA GLU A 253 -8.49 -0.31 -20.53
C GLU A 253 -7.40 0.74 -20.61
N LEU A 254 -7.70 1.94 -21.13
CA LEU A 254 -6.77 3.06 -21.19
C LEU A 254 -6.38 3.54 -19.79
N TRP A 255 -7.33 3.55 -18.85
CA TRP A 255 -7.03 3.89 -17.47
C TRP A 255 -6.15 2.84 -16.80
N ASN A 256 -6.41 1.55 -17.01
CA ASN A 256 -5.56 0.47 -16.49
C ASN A 256 -4.13 0.55 -17.03
N ILE A 257 -3.98 0.81 -18.34
CA ILE A 257 -2.66 1.05 -18.96
C ILE A 257 -2.00 2.29 -18.36
N GLY A 258 -2.76 3.38 -18.21
CA GLY A 258 -2.26 4.64 -17.65
C GLY A 258 -1.77 4.49 -16.21
N VAL A 259 -2.53 3.80 -15.36
CA VAL A 259 -2.14 3.52 -13.98
C VAL A 259 -0.87 2.67 -13.93
N SER A 260 -0.82 1.56 -14.65
CA SER A 260 0.37 0.69 -14.69
C SER A 260 1.60 1.46 -15.20
N LEU A 261 1.49 2.19 -16.31
CA LEU A 261 2.63 2.89 -16.92
C LEU A 261 3.11 4.10 -16.09
N PHE A 262 2.21 4.95 -15.57
CA PHE A 262 2.58 6.21 -14.91
C PHE A 262 2.68 6.12 -13.39
N ILE A 263 2.00 5.16 -12.76
CA ILE A 263 1.96 5.04 -11.30
C ILE A 263 2.92 3.95 -10.80
N GLN A 264 3.13 2.87 -11.57
CA GLN A 264 3.93 1.73 -11.14
C GLN A 264 5.18 1.50 -12.00
N ASP A 265 5.01 0.90 -13.18
CA ASP A 265 6.09 0.27 -13.93
C ASP A 265 7.05 1.27 -14.56
N GLY A 266 6.52 2.39 -15.06
CA GLY A 266 7.35 3.48 -15.62
C GLY A 266 8.26 4.12 -14.57
N PRO A 267 7.73 4.63 -13.44
CA PRO A 267 8.56 5.16 -12.35
C PRO A 267 9.61 4.16 -11.85
N PHE A 268 9.25 2.87 -11.71
CA PHE A 268 10.17 1.82 -11.26
C PHE A 268 11.31 1.61 -12.27
N PHE A 269 10.97 1.56 -13.55
CA PHE A 269 11.95 1.47 -14.63
C PHE A 269 12.89 2.68 -14.66
N ILE A 270 12.36 3.90 -14.51
CA ILE A 270 13.15 5.14 -14.53
C ILE A 270 14.18 5.15 -13.39
N VAL A 271 13.74 4.87 -12.16
CA VAL A 271 14.65 4.83 -11.00
C VAL A 271 15.75 3.79 -11.21
N ARG A 272 15.39 2.55 -11.60
CA ARG A 272 16.38 1.49 -11.82
C ARG A 272 17.34 1.82 -12.97
N SER A 273 16.86 2.47 -14.03
CA SER A 273 17.71 2.96 -15.12
C SER A 273 18.69 4.03 -14.67
N ILE A 274 18.26 4.95 -13.79
CA ILE A 274 19.15 5.96 -13.21
C ILE A 274 20.22 5.29 -12.34
N LEU A 275 19.84 4.30 -11.52
CA LEU A 275 20.80 3.56 -10.67
C LEU A 275 21.87 2.83 -11.49
N MET A 276 21.47 2.12 -12.56
CA MET A 276 22.43 1.40 -13.41
C MET A 276 23.22 2.33 -14.34
N GLY A 277 22.58 3.35 -14.92
CA GLY A 277 23.21 4.23 -15.91
C GLY A 277 24.07 5.32 -15.29
N HIS A 278 23.53 6.06 -14.32
CA HIS A 278 24.20 7.20 -13.70
C HIS A 278 25.09 6.78 -12.53
N PHE A 279 24.56 5.96 -11.61
CA PHE A 279 25.32 5.52 -10.43
C PHE A 279 26.18 4.27 -10.68
N ARG A 280 26.04 3.63 -11.86
CA ARG A 280 26.78 2.43 -12.27
C ARG A 280 26.68 1.27 -11.26
N ILE A 281 25.54 1.16 -10.59
CA ILE A 281 25.26 0.07 -9.65
C ILE A 281 24.71 -1.11 -10.44
N PHE A 282 25.43 -2.24 -10.42
CA PHE A 282 25.00 -3.47 -11.07
C PHE A 282 24.85 -4.58 -10.04
N ASN A 283 23.61 -5.00 -9.81
CA ASN A 283 23.26 -6.17 -9.03
C ASN A 283 22.41 -7.10 -9.91
N GLN A 284 22.61 -8.42 -9.81
CA GLN A 284 21.85 -9.42 -10.55
C GLN A 284 20.33 -9.20 -10.42
N MET A 285 19.83 -8.96 -9.21
CA MET A 285 18.40 -8.72 -8.97
C MET A 285 17.94 -7.41 -9.62
N LEU A 286 18.74 -6.35 -9.50
CA LEU A 286 18.43 -5.04 -10.10
C LEU A 286 18.33 -5.12 -11.64
N VAL A 287 19.26 -5.85 -12.28
CA VAL A 287 19.26 -6.06 -13.73
C VAL A 287 18.05 -6.89 -14.14
N PHE A 288 17.78 -8.00 -13.44
CA PHE A 288 16.62 -8.86 -13.72
C PHE A 288 15.30 -8.10 -13.61
N PHE A 289 15.08 -7.35 -12.53
CA PHE A 289 13.86 -6.58 -12.35
C PHE A 289 13.75 -5.40 -13.31
N THR A 290 14.87 -4.83 -13.76
CA THR A 290 14.81 -3.83 -14.83
C THR A 290 14.37 -4.47 -16.15
N ALA A 291 14.90 -5.64 -16.50
CA ALA A 291 14.45 -6.37 -17.68
C ALA A 291 12.97 -6.75 -17.61
N LYS A 292 12.49 -7.20 -16.44
CA LYS A 292 11.05 -7.43 -16.16
C LYS A 292 10.23 -6.16 -16.43
N ASN A 293 10.62 -5.00 -15.88
CA ASN A 293 9.87 -3.75 -16.10
C ASN A 293 9.92 -3.30 -17.56
N ILE A 294 11.04 -3.45 -18.26
CA ILE A 294 11.13 -3.14 -19.71
C ILE A 294 10.13 -4.01 -20.48
N LEU A 295 10.06 -5.31 -20.17
CA LEU A 295 9.11 -6.22 -20.80
C LEU A 295 7.67 -5.78 -20.53
N VAL A 296 7.32 -5.53 -19.26
CA VAL A 296 5.97 -5.08 -18.86
C VAL A 296 5.60 -3.76 -19.55
N VAL A 297 6.48 -2.75 -19.52
CA VAL A 297 6.28 -1.47 -20.19
C VAL A 297 6.07 -1.67 -21.70
N THR A 298 6.89 -2.51 -22.34
CA THR A 298 6.75 -2.82 -23.77
C THR A 298 5.41 -3.47 -24.08
N LEU A 299 4.96 -4.42 -23.25
CA LEU A 299 3.66 -5.07 -23.40
C LEU A 299 2.49 -4.09 -23.23
N GLN A 300 2.57 -3.17 -22.27
CA GLN A 300 1.53 -2.14 -22.08
C GLN A 300 1.47 -1.16 -23.24
N LEU A 301 2.64 -0.75 -23.79
CA LEU A 301 2.70 0.08 -25.00
C LEU A 301 2.16 -0.66 -26.23
N TYR A 302 2.44 -1.96 -26.35
CA TYR A 302 1.86 -2.79 -27.40
C TYR A 302 0.34 -2.85 -27.28
N ARG A 303 -0.21 -3.07 -26.08
CA ARG A 303 -1.66 -3.06 -25.85
C ARG A 303 -2.29 -1.71 -26.22
N LEU A 304 -1.64 -0.61 -25.86
CA LEU A 304 -2.07 0.74 -26.23
C LEU A 304 -2.09 0.94 -27.76
N ALA A 305 -1.07 0.43 -28.46
CA ALA A 305 -0.99 0.48 -29.91
C ALA A 305 -2.11 -0.33 -30.58
N VAL A 306 -2.39 -1.55 -30.08
CA VAL A 306 -3.48 -2.40 -30.59
C VAL A 306 -4.84 -1.72 -30.43
N ILE A 307 -5.15 -1.15 -29.26
CA ILE A 307 -6.40 -0.41 -29.02
C ILE A 307 -6.51 0.78 -29.98
N THR A 308 -5.41 1.50 -30.20
CA THR A 308 -5.38 2.65 -31.11
C THR A 308 -5.64 2.23 -32.56
N LEU A 309 -5.08 1.09 -33.00
CA LEU A 309 -5.30 0.54 -34.34
C LEU A 309 -6.74 0.05 -34.53
N ASP A 310 -7.30 -0.67 -33.56
CA ASP A 310 -8.69 -1.17 -33.59
C ASP A 310 -9.71 -0.01 -33.66
N PHE A 311 -9.46 1.04 -32.87
CA PHE A 311 -10.27 2.26 -32.94
C PHE A 311 -10.19 2.94 -34.31
N ARG A 312 -8.99 3.05 -34.89
CA ARG A 312 -8.79 3.63 -36.23
C ARG A 312 -9.51 2.81 -37.30
N ALA A 313 -9.47 1.48 -37.22
CA ALA A 313 -10.18 0.60 -38.14
C ALA A 313 -11.70 0.78 -38.05
N THR A 314 -12.24 0.91 -36.83
CA THR A 314 -13.68 1.17 -36.62
C THR A 314 -14.12 2.50 -37.23
N ILE A 315 -13.33 3.57 -37.08
CA ILE A 315 -13.63 4.88 -37.68
C ILE A 315 -13.64 4.80 -39.21
N LEU A 316 -12.64 4.13 -39.80
CA LEU A 316 -12.55 3.96 -41.25
C LEU A 316 -13.76 3.20 -41.82
N GLN A 317 -14.21 2.14 -41.13
CA GLN A 317 -15.42 1.41 -41.53
C GLN A 317 -16.69 2.28 -41.45
N LYS A 318 -16.80 3.14 -40.44
CA LYS A 318 -17.96 4.03 -40.27
C LYS A 318 -18.01 5.11 -41.36
N SER A 319 -16.87 5.71 -41.69
CA SER A 319 -16.75 6.69 -42.78
C SER A 319 -17.11 6.06 -44.14
N LYS A 320 -16.70 4.81 -44.40
CA LYS A 320 -17.04 4.11 -45.64
C LYS A 320 -18.54 3.82 -45.79
N LYS A 321 -19.26 3.61 -44.68
CA LYS A 321 -20.73 3.41 -44.69
C LYS A 321 -21.50 4.71 -44.93
N GLU A 322 -21.03 5.85 -44.41
CA GLU A 322 -21.68 7.15 -44.63
C GLU A 322 -21.50 7.68 -46.07
N VAL A 323 -20.43 7.31 -46.76
CA VAL A 323 -20.19 7.69 -48.17
C VAL A 323 -20.97 6.81 -49.16
N SER A 324 -21.49 5.66 -48.72
CA SER A 324 -22.18 4.69 -49.57
C SER A 324 -23.72 4.77 -49.50
N CYS A 325 -24.27 5.76 -48.80
CA CYS A 325 -25.70 6.09 -48.74
C CYS A 325 -25.94 7.46 -49.37
#